data_AF-A0A4U1IPF9-F1
#
_entry.id   AF-A0A4U1IPF9-F1
#
_cell.length_a   1.000
_cell.length_b   1.000
_cell.length_c   1.000
_cell.angle_alpha   90.00
_cell.angle_beta   90.00
_cell.angle_gamma   90.00
#
_symmetry.space_group_name_H-M   'P 1'
#
loop_
_entity.id
_entity.type
_entity.pdbx_description
1 polymer ?
#
loop_
_entity_poly.entity_id
_entity_poly.type
_entity_poly.pdbx_seq_one_letter_code
_entity_poly.pdbx_strand_id
1 'polypeptide(L)'
;MMEIILVVGSLLLPSLLYVGGRVAGRDVWGLVLSRYEKRGGSAYRAAEVPVWVPGKTPWSVKLAAITSFLLGQMVIPGALAALVGLVISLEMLGRPIEAMEPAILILTLSAPSGLYVAGSLLGLGILMLRRGPDAAARARWVGRWSALHNVLLVAALLVLCGPKRDIVPIVAYAFVSLVHAALLFAAARALDAHDEAQAGENLPAPGETAPAAAG
;
A
#
# COMPACT_ATOMS: atom_id res chain seq x y z
N MET A 1 -22.54 -18.77 14.76
CA MET A 1 -23.17 -17.87 13.75
C MET A 1 -22.56 -16.47 13.74
N MET A 2 -22.38 -15.80 14.88
CA MET A 2 -21.86 -14.43 14.94
C MET A 2 -20.43 -14.28 14.39
N GLU A 3 -19.56 -15.27 14.61
CA GLU A 3 -18.19 -15.29 14.05
C GLU A 3 -18.18 -15.39 12.52
N ILE A 4 -19.07 -16.19 11.94
CA ILE A 4 -19.20 -16.31 10.48
C ILE A 4 -19.68 -14.98 9.88
N ILE A 5 -20.62 -14.30 10.53
CA ILE A 5 -21.10 -12.98 10.08
C ILE A 5 -20.00 -11.92 10.17
N LEU A 6 -19.16 -11.94 11.21
CA LEU A 6 -18.03 -11.03 11.35
C LEU A 6 -16.93 -11.31 10.32
N VAL A 7 -16.61 -12.57 10.07
CA VAL A 7 -15.61 -12.96 9.05
C VAL A 7 -16.12 -12.65 7.63
N VAL A 8 -17.36 -12.99 7.32
CA VAL A 8 -17.96 -12.72 6.02
C VAL A 8 -18.22 -11.22 5.82
N GLY A 9 -18.69 -10.50 6.84
CA GLY A 9 -18.90 -9.06 6.78
C GLY A 9 -17.59 -8.27 6.62
N SER A 10 -16.53 -8.69 7.32
CA SER A 10 -15.20 -8.08 7.18
C SER A 10 -14.52 -8.39 5.83
N LEU A 11 -14.95 -9.44 5.12
CA LEU A 11 -14.51 -9.76 3.75
C LEU A 11 -15.39 -9.12 2.65
N LEU A 12 -16.69 -8.92 2.92
CA LEU A 12 -17.64 -8.34 1.96
C LEU A 12 -17.57 -6.82 1.89
N LEU A 13 -17.47 -6.13 3.04
CA LEU A 13 -17.37 -4.67 3.07
C LEU A 13 -16.18 -4.13 2.24
N PRO A 14 -14.98 -4.73 2.28
CA PRO A 14 -13.87 -4.36 1.41
C PRO A 14 -14.14 -4.58 -0.06
N SER A 15 -14.75 -5.73 -0.39
CA SER A 15 -15.06 -6.10 -1.76
C SER A 15 -16.06 -5.11 -2.35
N LEU A 16 -17.05 -4.67 -1.56
CA LEU A 16 -18.02 -3.64 -1.92
C LEU A 16 -17.38 -2.26 -2.08
N LEU A 17 -16.48 -1.85 -1.17
CA LEU A 17 -15.74 -0.58 -1.30
C LEU A 17 -14.79 -0.59 -2.51
N TYR A 18 -14.16 -1.71 -2.80
CA TYR A 18 -13.33 -1.89 -3.99
C TYR A 18 -14.15 -1.82 -5.28
N VAL A 19 -15.28 -2.53 -5.35
CA VAL A 19 -16.19 -2.50 -6.50
C VAL A 19 -16.80 -1.10 -6.67
N GLY A 20 -17.24 -0.47 -5.58
CA GLY A 20 -17.75 0.91 -5.60
C GLY A 20 -16.71 1.93 -6.07
N GLY A 21 -15.45 1.79 -5.64
CA GLY A 21 -14.34 2.60 -6.12
C GLY A 21 -14.02 2.38 -7.60
N ARG A 22 -14.15 1.14 -8.08
CA ARG A 22 -13.94 0.77 -9.51
C ARG A 22 -15.02 1.35 -10.43
N VAL A 23 -16.25 1.49 -9.95
CA VAL A 23 -17.34 2.13 -10.70
C VAL A 23 -17.15 3.65 -10.77
N ALA A 24 -16.51 4.25 -9.76
CA ALA A 24 -16.23 5.69 -9.72
C ALA A 24 -14.96 6.10 -10.49
N GLY A 25 -13.98 5.21 -10.67
CA GLY A 25 -12.73 5.47 -11.39
C GLY A 25 -12.64 4.67 -12.68
N ARG A 26 -12.96 5.29 -13.82
CA ARG A 26 -12.68 4.75 -15.17
C ARG A 26 -11.24 4.22 -15.21
N ASP A 27 -11.02 3.10 -15.90
CA ASP A 27 -9.74 2.36 -16.12
C ASP A 27 -8.56 3.18 -16.72
N VAL A 28 -8.61 4.51 -16.63
CA VAL A 28 -7.64 5.46 -17.13
C VAL A 28 -6.70 5.83 -15.98
N TRP A 29 -5.52 5.19 -15.94
CA TRP A 29 -4.49 5.47 -14.94
C TRP A 29 -3.77 6.81 -15.18
N GLY A 30 -4.00 7.39 -16.35
CA GLY A 30 -3.44 8.65 -16.82
C GLY A 30 -3.49 8.70 -18.33
N LEU A 31 -3.06 9.82 -18.89
CA LEU A 31 -2.71 9.91 -20.29
C LEU A 31 -1.29 9.36 -20.48
N VAL A 32 -1.11 8.48 -21.45
CA VAL A 32 0.17 7.94 -21.90
C VAL A 32 0.33 8.32 -23.37
N LEU A 33 1.52 8.76 -23.76
CA LEU A 33 1.82 9.06 -25.15
C LEU A 33 1.72 7.77 -25.98
N SER A 34 0.78 7.75 -26.92
CA SER A 34 0.57 6.61 -27.80
C SER A 34 1.40 6.73 -29.08
N ARG A 35 1.37 7.92 -29.69
CA ARG A 35 2.07 8.23 -30.94
C ARG A 35 2.16 9.74 -31.15
N TYR A 36 3.03 10.15 -32.06
CA TYR A 36 2.98 11.49 -32.65
C TYR A 36 2.11 11.43 -33.93
N GLU A 37 1.14 12.34 -34.04
CA GLU A 37 0.37 12.55 -35.28
C GLU A 37 0.79 13.86 -35.92
N LYS A 38 1.10 13.83 -37.22
CA LYS A 38 1.27 15.05 -38.00
C LYS A 38 -0.10 15.70 -38.21
N ARG A 39 -0.33 16.85 -37.57
CA ARG A 39 -1.54 17.68 -37.79
C ARG A 39 -1.18 18.95 -38.54
N GLY A 40 -1.88 19.20 -39.64
CA GLY A 40 -1.73 20.39 -40.48
C GLY A 40 -2.23 20.13 -41.90
N GLY A 41 -2.91 21.11 -42.51
CA GLY A 41 -3.49 20.97 -43.86
C GLY A 41 -2.49 21.04 -45.02
N SER A 42 -1.19 21.19 -44.73
CA SER A 42 -0.13 21.34 -45.73
C SER A 42 1.18 20.74 -45.20
N ALA A 43 2.00 20.18 -46.10
CA ALA A 43 3.32 19.62 -45.78
C ALA A 43 4.25 20.61 -45.07
N TYR A 44 4.06 21.92 -45.30
CA TYR A 44 4.85 22.99 -44.67
C TYR A 44 4.27 23.49 -43.34
N ARG A 45 3.08 23.03 -42.94
CA ARG A 45 2.42 23.38 -41.67
C ARG A 45 2.09 22.16 -40.82
N ALA A 46 2.59 20.98 -41.20
CA ALA A 46 2.40 19.77 -40.43
C ALA A 46 3.30 19.81 -39.20
N ALA A 47 2.70 20.01 -38.02
CA ALA A 47 3.38 19.85 -36.75
C ALA A 47 3.15 18.43 -36.23
N GLU A 48 4.19 17.82 -35.67
CA GLU A 48 4.03 16.57 -34.93
C GLU A 48 3.41 16.88 -33.57
N VAL A 49 2.15 16.48 -33.41
CA VAL A 49 1.38 16.68 -32.18
C VAL A 49 1.35 15.36 -31.42
N PRO A 50 1.74 15.33 -30.14
CA PRO A 50 1.62 14.12 -29.33
C PRO A 50 0.15 13.74 -29.14
N VAL A 51 -0.19 12.48 -29.39
CA VAL A 51 -1.52 11.91 -29.13
C VAL A 51 -1.47 11.11 -27.86
N TRP A 52 -2.24 11.61 -26.91
CA TRP A 52 -2.38 11.09 -25.56
C TRP A 52 -3.55 10.13 -25.50
N VAL A 53 -3.30 8.90 -25.06
CA VAL A 53 -4.33 7.87 -24.90
C VAL A 53 -4.39 7.46 -23.43
N PRO A 54 -5.59 7.17 -22.90
CA PRO A 54 -5.74 6.53 -21.60
C PRO A 54 -4.82 5.31 -21.42
N GLY A 55 -3.82 5.44 -20.55
CA GLY A 55 -2.94 4.34 -20.15
C GLY A 55 -3.63 3.42 -19.16
N LYS A 56 -3.34 2.11 -19.27
CA LYS A 56 -3.77 1.12 -18.29
C LYS A 56 -2.82 1.14 -17.09
N THR A 57 -3.38 1.02 -15.89
CA THR A 57 -2.58 0.86 -14.67
C THR A 57 -1.76 -0.44 -14.73
N PRO A 58 -0.45 -0.41 -14.43
CA PRO A 58 0.35 -1.58 -14.14
C PRO A 58 -0.34 -2.44 -13.11
N TRP A 59 -0.32 -3.74 -13.38
CA TRP A 59 -0.93 -4.73 -12.51
C TRP A 59 -0.36 -4.69 -11.09
N SER A 60 0.93 -4.39 -10.95
CA SER A 60 1.61 -4.23 -9.66
C SER A 60 0.97 -3.16 -8.79
N VAL A 61 0.62 -2.00 -9.34
CA VAL A 61 -0.04 -0.93 -8.57
C VAL A 61 -1.48 -1.30 -8.23
N LYS A 62 -2.22 -1.94 -9.15
CA LYS A 62 -3.58 -2.44 -8.83
C LYS A 62 -3.54 -3.43 -7.67
N LEU A 63 -2.65 -4.43 -7.75
CA LEU A 63 -2.48 -5.42 -6.69
C LEU A 63 -2.02 -4.80 -5.38
N ALA A 64 -1.02 -3.91 -5.41
CA ALA A 64 -0.52 -3.22 -4.22
C ALA A 64 -1.62 -2.40 -3.55
N ALA A 65 -2.41 -1.66 -4.31
CA ALA A 65 -3.50 -0.85 -3.78
C ALA A 65 -4.58 -1.70 -3.12
N ILE A 66 -5.01 -2.78 -3.78
CA ILE A 66 -6.03 -3.72 -3.27
C ILE A 66 -5.52 -4.41 -2.00
N THR A 67 -4.32 -4.97 -2.05
CA THR A 67 -3.75 -5.70 -0.91
C THR A 67 -3.48 -4.76 0.27
N SER A 68 -3.01 -3.52 0.04
CA SER A 68 -2.83 -2.53 1.10
C SER A 68 -4.16 -2.12 1.73
N PHE A 69 -5.21 -1.99 0.92
CA PHE A 69 -6.56 -1.68 1.40
C PHE A 69 -7.13 -2.83 2.26
N LEU A 70 -7.03 -4.08 1.77
CA LEU A 70 -7.50 -5.27 2.48
C LEU A 70 -6.72 -5.50 3.79
N LEU A 71 -5.39 -5.44 3.75
CA LEU A 71 -4.55 -5.59 4.93
C LEU A 71 -4.77 -4.43 5.91
N GLY A 72 -4.98 -3.21 5.40
CA GLY A 72 -5.27 -2.04 6.21
C GLY A 72 -6.61 -2.12 6.94
N GLN A 73 -7.58 -2.88 6.47
CA GLN A 73 -8.83 -3.09 7.20
C GLN A 73 -8.66 -4.01 8.41
N MET A 74 -7.57 -4.78 8.47
CA MET A 74 -7.23 -5.56 9.66
C MET A 74 -6.83 -4.68 10.85
N VAL A 75 -6.72 -3.35 10.68
CA VAL A 75 -6.56 -2.39 11.79
C VAL A 75 -7.65 -2.58 12.84
N ILE A 76 -8.92 -2.69 12.44
CA ILE A 76 -10.03 -2.76 13.41
C ILE A 76 -9.99 -4.08 14.21
N PRO A 77 -10.00 -5.27 13.59
CA PRO A 77 -9.90 -6.51 14.35
C PRO A 77 -8.56 -6.62 15.09
N GLY A 78 -7.47 -6.12 14.53
CA GLY A 78 -6.17 -6.06 15.18
C GLY A 78 -6.14 -5.18 16.43
N ALA A 79 -6.75 -4.00 16.38
CA ALA A 79 -6.91 -3.11 17.54
C ALA A 79 -7.71 -3.79 18.65
N LEU A 80 -8.82 -4.43 18.30
CA LEU A 80 -9.65 -5.15 19.26
C LEU A 80 -8.90 -6.32 19.90
N ALA A 81 -8.21 -7.13 19.10
CA ALA A 81 -7.38 -8.21 19.61
C ALA A 81 -6.24 -7.70 20.52
N ALA A 82 -5.61 -6.58 20.16
CA ALA A 82 -4.58 -5.94 20.96
C ALA A 82 -5.12 -5.43 22.31
N LEU A 83 -6.31 -4.82 22.32
CA LEU A 83 -6.97 -4.38 23.55
C LEU A 83 -7.30 -5.57 24.46
N VAL A 84 -7.84 -6.65 23.90
CA VAL A 84 -8.11 -7.88 24.66
C VAL A 84 -6.80 -8.45 25.24
N GLY A 85 -5.75 -8.54 24.43
CA GLY A 85 -4.44 -9.00 24.88
C GLY A 85 -3.84 -8.11 25.97
N LEU A 86 -4.04 -6.79 25.90
CA LEU A 86 -3.63 -5.84 26.93
C LEU A 86 -4.40 -6.06 28.23
N VAL A 87 -5.73 -6.21 28.17
CA VAL A 87 -6.56 -6.49 29.36
C VAL A 87 -6.13 -7.79 30.03
N ILE A 88 -5.93 -8.87 29.25
CA ILE A 88 -5.42 -10.15 29.77
C ILE A 88 -4.03 -9.98 30.40
N SER A 89 -3.14 -9.19 29.77
CA SER A 89 -1.81 -8.93 30.30
C SER A 89 -1.86 -8.18 31.63
N LEU A 90 -2.79 -7.22 31.79
CA LEU A 90 -3.01 -6.49 33.04
C LEU A 90 -3.56 -7.39 34.16
N GLU A 91 -4.44 -8.34 33.84
CA GLU A 91 -4.90 -9.34 34.81
C GLU A 91 -3.75 -10.30 35.22
N MET A 92 -2.84 -10.58 34.30
CA MET A 92 -1.67 -11.44 34.53
C MET A 92 -0.57 -10.76 35.33
N LEU A 93 -0.54 -9.43 35.45
CA LEU A 93 0.45 -8.70 36.26
C LEU A 93 0.42 -9.06 37.75
N GLY A 94 -0.69 -9.62 38.24
CA GLY A 94 -0.80 -10.16 39.61
C GLY A 94 -0.24 -11.58 39.77
N ARG A 95 0.20 -12.24 38.68
CA ARG A 95 0.72 -13.62 38.69
C ARG A 95 2.25 -13.62 38.54
N PRO A 96 2.94 -14.67 39.04
CA PRO A 96 4.37 -14.81 38.83
C PRO A 96 4.72 -14.83 37.33
N ILE A 97 5.77 -14.11 36.95
CA ILE A 97 6.23 -13.88 35.56
C ILE A 97 6.45 -15.19 34.79
N GLU A 98 6.77 -16.28 35.49
CA GLU A 98 6.94 -17.63 34.94
C GLU A 98 5.68 -18.17 34.24
N ALA A 99 4.50 -17.66 34.58
CA ALA A 99 3.23 -18.07 33.97
C ALA A 99 2.92 -17.34 32.65
N MET A 100 3.65 -16.25 32.32
CA MET A 100 3.34 -15.45 31.14
C MET A 100 4.05 -15.99 29.91
N GLU A 101 3.27 -16.33 28.89
CA GLU A 101 3.83 -16.85 27.66
C GLU A 101 4.57 -15.74 26.89
N PRO A 102 5.90 -15.86 26.62
CA PRO A 102 6.68 -14.80 26.00
C PRO A 102 6.15 -14.36 24.62
N ALA A 103 5.51 -15.27 23.88
CA ALA A 103 4.87 -14.95 22.61
C ALA A 103 3.75 -13.90 22.77
N ILE A 104 2.91 -14.05 23.81
CA ILE A 104 1.82 -13.11 24.10
C ILE A 104 2.40 -11.73 24.41
N LEU A 105 3.43 -11.66 25.26
CA LEU A 105 4.10 -10.40 25.61
C LEU A 105 4.62 -9.68 24.36
N ILE A 106 5.34 -10.39 23.49
CA ILE A 106 5.91 -9.83 22.26
C ILE A 106 4.80 -9.32 21.33
N LEU A 107 3.74 -10.12 21.13
CA LEU A 107 2.61 -9.74 20.29
C LEU A 107 1.91 -8.49 20.85
N THR A 108 1.63 -8.44 22.14
CA THR A 108 0.98 -7.28 22.80
C THR A 108 1.84 -6.03 22.70
N LEU A 109 3.16 -6.13 22.93
CA LEU A 109 4.08 -5.00 22.79
C LEU A 109 4.25 -4.53 21.34
N SER A 110 4.17 -5.46 20.37
CA SER A 110 4.28 -5.13 18.95
C SER A 110 3.01 -4.49 18.38
N ALA A 111 1.86 -4.70 19.03
CA ALA A 111 0.55 -4.31 18.53
C ALA A 111 0.43 -2.82 18.15
N PRO A 112 0.93 -1.84 18.93
CA PRO A 112 0.85 -0.43 18.54
C PRO A 112 1.56 -0.14 17.21
N SER A 113 2.74 -0.74 17.02
CA SER A 113 3.51 -0.57 15.79
C SER A 113 2.85 -1.29 14.60
N GLY A 114 2.27 -2.47 14.81
CA GLY A 114 1.50 -3.17 13.78
C GLY A 114 0.25 -2.39 13.37
N LEU A 115 -0.45 -1.78 14.33
CA LEU A 115 -1.63 -0.96 14.09
C LEU A 115 -1.30 0.28 13.26
N TYR A 116 -0.18 0.93 13.57
CA TYR A 116 0.32 2.07 12.83
C TYR A 116 0.66 1.72 11.37
N VAL A 117 1.32 0.59 11.14
CA VAL A 117 1.61 0.07 9.80
C VAL A 117 0.32 -0.21 9.04
N ALA A 118 -0.65 -0.88 9.67
CA ALA A 118 -1.91 -1.24 9.03
C ALA A 118 -2.75 0.01 8.68
N GLY A 119 -2.80 1.02 9.56
CA GLY A 119 -3.45 2.31 9.25
C GLY A 119 -2.78 3.04 8.11
N SER A 120 -1.44 2.97 8.05
CA SER A 120 -0.67 3.55 6.96
C SER A 120 -0.90 2.84 5.63
N LEU A 121 -1.06 1.51 5.64
CA LEU A 121 -1.43 0.71 4.46
C LEU A 121 -2.82 1.06 3.94
N LEU A 122 -3.80 1.24 4.84
CA LEU A 122 -5.15 1.66 4.44
C LEU A 122 -5.13 3.01 3.71
N GLY A 123 -4.46 4.00 4.31
CA GLY A 123 -4.29 5.33 3.71
C GLY A 123 -3.53 5.28 2.38
N LEU A 124 -2.50 4.44 2.29
CA LEU A 124 -1.74 4.23 1.05
C LEU A 124 -2.59 3.59 -0.05
N GLY A 125 -3.39 2.57 0.27
CA GLY A 125 -4.29 1.93 -0.68
C GLY A 125 -5.26 2.95 -1.29
N ILE A 126 -5.85 3.81 -0.46
CA ILE A 126 -6.72 4.91 -0.93
C ILE A 126 -5.94 5.89 -1.81
N LEU A 127 -4.73 6.30 -1.41
CA LEU A 127 -3.89 7.22 -2.20
C LEU A 127 -3.48 6.62 -3.55
N MET A 128 -3.14 5.34 -3.61
CA MET A 128 -2.83 4.64 -4.86
C MET A 128 -4.06 4.54 -5.77
N LEU A 129 -5.24 4.25 -5.21
CA LEU A 129 -6.49 4.21 -5.96
C LEU A 129 -6.88 5.58 -6.52
N ARG A 130 -6.63 6.66 -5.76
CA ARG A 130 -6.91 8.04 -6.16
C ARG A 130 -5.81 8.70 -6.98
N ARG A 131 -4.66 8.03 -7.14
CA ARG A 131 -3.46 8.59 -7.77
C ARG A 131 -3.00 9.91 -7.13
N GLY A 132 -2.83 9.90 -5.81
CA GLY A 132 -2.25 11.05 -5.12
C GLY A 132 -0.79 11.27 -5.55
N PRO A 133 -0.31 12.53 -5.66
CA PRO A 133 1.08 12.85 -6.06
C PRO A 133 2.12 12.26 -5.10
N ASP A 134 1.75 12.04 -3.84
CA ASP A 134 2.65 11.48 -2.82
C ASP A 134 2.61 9.94 -2.75
N ALA A 135 1.86 9.26 -3.62
CA ALA A 135 1.63 7.82 -3.52
C ALA A 135 2.93 7.01 -3.59
N ALA A 136 3.86 7.39 -4.46
CA ALA A 136 5.14 6.69 -4.63
C ALA A 136 6.04 6.82 -3.37
N ALA A 137 6.23 8.05 -2.90
CA ALA A 137 7.01 8.34 -1.70
C ALA A 137 6.43 7.62 -0.46
N ARG A 138 5.10 7.66 -0.32
CA ARG A 138 4.41 6.99 0.78
C ARG A 138 4.48 5.47 0.66
N ALA A 139 4.41 4.91 -0.54
CA ALA A 139 4.61 3.47 -0.77
C ALA A 139 5.98 2.98 -0.29
N ARG A 140 7.05 3.70 -0.61
CA ARG A 140 8.42 3.38 -0.13
C ARG A 140 8.52 3.48 1.38
N TRP A 141 7.93 4.52 1.97
CA TRP A 141 7.98 4.72 3.40
C TRP A 141 7.20 3.63 4.15
N VAL A 142 5.96 3.32 3.72
CA VAL A 142 5.15 2.26 4.34
C VAL A 142 5.78 0.89 4.13
N GLY A 143 6.33 0.61 2.94
CA GLY A 143 7.04 -0.63 2.65
C GLY A 143 8.24 -0.86 3.58
N ARG A 144 9.03 0.19 3.86
CA ARG A 144 10.15 0.11 4.81
C ARG A 144 9.68 -0.17 6.25
N TRP A 145 8.66 0.53 6.72
CA TRP A 145 8.13 0.32 8.07
C TRP A 145 7.49 -1.05 8.24
N SER A 146 6.74 -1.51 7.23
CA SER A 146 6.17 -2.86 7.22
C SER A 146 7.27 -3.92 7.26
N ALA A 147 8.31 -3.80 6.42
CA ALA A 147 9.43 -4.73 6.44
C ALA A 147 10.17 -4.73 7.80
N LEU A 148 10.50 -3.54 8.31
CA LEU A 148 11.20 -3.39 9.59
C LEU A 148 10.40 -4.01 10.75
N HIS A 149 9.11 -3.68 10.86
CA HIS A 149 8.24 -4.22 11.90
C HIS A 149 8.20 -5.75 11.87
N ASN A 150 8.01 -6.35 10.69
CA ASN A 150 7.93 -7.81 10.57
C ASN A 150 9.26 -8.51 10.82
N VAL A 151 10.39 -7.95 10.36
CA VAL A 151 11.72 -8.50 10.65
C VAL A 151 11.99 -8.48 12.15
N LEU A 152 11.71 -7.36 12.82
CA LEU A 152 11.90 -7.24 14.27
C LEU A 152 10.99 -8.19 15.05
N LEU A 153 9.72 -8.33 14.64
CA LEU A 153 8.77 -9.25 15.26
C LEU A 153 9.24 -10.70 15.15
N VAL A 154 9.63 -11.14 13.95
CA VAL A 154 10.13 -12.51 13.72
C VAL A 154 11.42 -12.75 14.50
N ALA A 155 12.35 -11.81 14.50
CA ALA A 155 13.59 -11.93 15.26
C ALA A 155 13.31 -12.05 16.77
N ALA A 156 12.43 -11.20 17.32
CA ALA A 156 12.05 -11.26 18.73
C ALA A 156 11.41 -12.61 19.09
N LEU A 157 10.51 -13.12 18.25
CA LEU A 157 9.88 -14.42 18.45
C LEU A 157 10.88 -15.56 18.40
N LEU A 158 11.77 -15.59 17.40
CA LEU A 158 12.78 -16.64 17.28
C LEU A 158 13.74 -16.66 18.48
N VAL A 159 14.18 -15.49 18.95
CA VAL A 159 15.12 -15.35 20.08
C VAL A 159 14.47 -15.75 21.40
N LEU A 160 13.23 -15.30 21.66
CA LEU A 160 12.59 -15.44 22.98
C LEU A 160 11.71 -16.69 23.11
N CYS A 161 11.14 -17.19 22.01
CA CYS A 161 10.26 -18.38 22.01
C CYS A 161 11.01 -19.66 21.60
N GLY A 162 12.13 -19.52 20.86
CA GLY A 162 12.90 -20.63 20.32
C GLY A 162 12.15 -21.45 19.24
N PRO A 163 12.83 -22.39 18.57
CA PRO A 163 12.26 -23.19 17.47
C PRO A 163 11.29 -24.30 17.94
N LYS A 164 11.16 -24.52 19.25
CA LYS A 164 10.36 -25.61 19.82
C LYS A 164 8.87 -25.26 20.01
N ARG A 165 8.50 -24.00 19.82
CA ARG A 165 7.11 -23.53 19.94
C ARG A 165 6.45 -23.46 18.56
N ASP A 166 5.13 -23.53 18.54
CA ASP A 166 4.33 -23.45 17.31
C ASP A 166 4.27 -22.02 16.74
N ILE A 167 5.45 -21.49 16.38
CA ILE A 167 5.65 -20.15 15.82
C ILE A 167 5.48 -20.13 14.29
N VAL A 168 5.30 -21.29 13.67
CA VAL A 168 5.13 -21.47 12.23
C VAL A 168 4.06 -20.53 11.65
N PRO A 169 2.83 -20.41 12.19
CA PRO A 169 1.84 -19.51 11.63
C PRO A 169 2.27 -18.04 11.67
N ILE A 170 3.01 -17.63 12.71
CA ILE A 170 3.47 -16.24 12.85
C ILE A 170 4.59 -15.94 11.85
N VAL A 171 5.53 -16.88 11.68
CA VAL A 171 6.60 -16.78 10.68
C VAL A 171 6.02 -16.74 9.26
N ALA A 172 5.03 -17.60 8.97
CA ALA A 172 4.34 -17.61 7.68
C ALA A 172 3.62 -16.28 7.42
N TYR A 173 2.93 -15.74 8.42
CA TYR A 173 2.28 -14.43 8.31
C TYR A 173 3.29 -13.30 8.04
N ALA A 174 4.41 -13.29 8.76
CA ALA A 174 5.47 -12.31 8.55
C ALA A 174 6.07 -12.40 7.14
N PHE A 175 6.24 -13.62 6.61
CA PHE A 175 6.69 -13.81 5.22
C PHE A 175 5.71 -13.22 4.20
N VAL A 176 4.41 -13.44 4.38
CA VAL A 176 3.37 -12.81 3.53
C VAL A 176 3.47 -11.28 3.61
N SER A 177 3.69 -10.73 4.81
CA SER A 177 3.87 -9.29 5.01
C SER A 177 5.13 -8.75 4.31
N LEU A 178 6.24 -9.50 4.32
CA LEU A 178 7.47 -9.14 3.61
C LEU A 178 7.29 -9.16 2.09
N VAL A 179 6.58 -10.15 1.55
CA VAL A 179 6.21 -10.20 0.14
C VAL A 179 5.35 -8.99 -0.23
N HIS A 180 4.40 -8.61 0.63
CA HIS A 180 3.61 -7.41 0.43
C HIS A 180 4.47 -6.13 0.45
N ALA A 181 5.44 -6.02 1.37
CA ALA A 181 6.38 -4.89 1.36
C ALA A 181 7.19 -4.82 0.05
N ALA A 182 7.64 -5.96 -0.50
CA ALA A 182 8.30 -6.01 -1.80
C ALA A 182 7.37 -5.54 -2.94
N LEU A 183 6.08 -5.90 -2.89
CA LEU A 183 5.06 -5.44 -3.82
C LEU A 183 4.88 -3.91 -3.74
N LEU A 184 4.94 -3.31 -2.55
CA LEU A 184 4.89 -1.85 -2.37
C LEU A 184 6.08 -1.15 -3.01
N PHE A 185 7.30 -1.70 -2.90
CA PHE A 185 8.47 -1.15 -3.58
C PHE A 185 8.37 -1.29 -5.11
N ALA A 186 7.81 -2.38 -5.60
CA ALA A 186 7.53 -2.54 -7.03
C ALA A 186 6.48 -1.53 -7.52
N ALA A 187 5.43 -1.28 -6.73
CA ALA A 187 4.43 -0.28 -7.05
C ALA A 187 5.01 1.14 -7.01
N ALA A 188 5.86 1.46 -6.04
CA ALA A 188 6.55 2.74 -5.96
C ALA A 188 7.40 3.02 -7.21
N ARG A 189 8.20 2.05 -7.66
CA ARG A 189 9.00 2.18 -8.89
C ARG A 189 8.14 2.38 -10.13
N ALA A 190 7.00 1.69 -10.21
CA ALA A 190 6.07 1.86 -11.31
C ALA A 190 5.39 3.25 -11.31
N LEU A 191 5.15 3.81 -10.12
CA LEU A 191 4.65 5.17 -9.97
C LEU A 191 5.71 6.21 -10.35
N ASP A 192 6.94 6.07 -9.84
CA ASP A 192 8.04 6.99 -10.17
C ASP A 192 8.32 7.00 -11.69
N ALA A 193 8.41 5.84 -12.34
CA ALA A 193 8.64 5.75 -13.79
C ALA A 193 7.53 6.41 -14.60
N HIS A 194 6.29 6.38 -14.07
CA HIS A 194 5.17 7.07 -14.69
C HIS A 194 5.25 8.58 -14.50
N ASP A 195 5.59 9.04 -13.29
CA ASP A 195 5.75 10.46 -12.98
C ASP A 195 6.93 11.09 -13.77
N GLU A 196 8.02 10.35 -13.95
CA GLU A 196 9.16 10.73 -14.80
C GLU A 196 8.77 10.86 -16.27
N ALA A 197 7.98 9.92 -16.80
CA ALA A 197 7.48 10.00 -18.17
C ALA A 197 6.64 11.27 -18.38
N GLN A 198 5.75 11.57 -17.44
CA GLN A 198 4.92 12.78 -17.51
C GLN A 198 5.72 14.07 -17.35
N ALA A 199 6.76 14.08 -16.50
CA ALA A 199 7.63 15.24 -16.32
C ALA A 199 8.45 15.54 -17.59
N GLY A 200 8.95 14.51 -18.27
CA GLY A 200 9.70 14.64 -19.53
C GLY A 200 8.84 15.16 -20.69
N GLU A 201 7.53 14.96 -20.63
CA GLU A 201 6.59 15.39 -21.68
C GLU A 201 6.05 16.82 -21.48
N ASN A 202 6.27 17.44 -20.32
CA ASN A 202 6.00 18.87 -20.07
C ASN A 202 7.09 19.81 -20.63
N LEU A 203 7.96 19.31 -21.51
CA LEU A 203 8.86 20.19 -22.26
C LEU A 203 8.01 21.07 -23.20
N PRO A 204 8.17 22.41 -23.16
CA PRO A 204 7.49 23.29 -24.11
C PRO A 204 7.79 22.81 -25.52
N ALA A 205 6.78 22.80 -26.39
CA ALA A 205 6.96 22.39 -27.78
C ALA A 205 8.15 23.16 -28.37
N PRO A 206 9.07 22.51 -29.12
CA PRO A 206 10.16 23.22 -29.77
C PRO A 206 9.57 24.27 -30.73
N GLY A 207 9.45 25.52 -30.26
CA GLY A 207 8.72 26.60 -30.93
C GLY A 207 7.94 27.54 -30.02
N GLU A 208 7.57 27.14 -28.79
CA GLU A 208 7.05 28.06 -27.77
C GLU A 208 8.23 28.76 -27.10
N THR A 209 8.65 29.89 -27.68
CA THR A 209 9.48 30.86 -26.94
C THR A 209 8.75 31.23 -25.66
N ALA A 210 9.41 31.08 -24.52
CA ALA A 210 8.93 31.57 -23.23
C ALA A 210 8.33 32.97 -23.41
N PRO A 211 7.15 33.26 -22.81
CA PRO A 211 6.49 34.55 -22.99
C PRO A 211 7.52 35.63 -22.68
N ALA A 212 7.82 36.45 -23.68
CA ALA A 212 8.75 37.55 -23.55
C ALA A 212 8.35 38.34 -22.31
N ALA A 213 9.24 38.42 -21.33
CA ALA A 213 9.01 39.15 -20.10
C ALA A 213 8.53 40.55 -20.49
N ALA A 214 7.25 40.82 -20.22
CA ALA A 214 6.65 42.10 -20.49
C ALA A 214 7.34 43.12 -19.58
N GLY A 215 8.24 43.90 -20.16
CA GLY A 215 8.86 45.08 -19.56
C GLY A 215 7.91 46.26 -19.55
#